data_AF-A0A7S9D890-F1
#
_entry.id   AF-A0A7S9D890-F1
#
_cell.length_a   1.000
_cell.length_b   1.000
_cell.length_c   1.000
_cell.angle_alpha   90.00
_cell.angle_beta   90.00
_cell.angle_gamma   90.00
#
_symmetry.space_group_name_H-M   'P 1'
#
loop_
_entity.id
_entity.type
_entity.pdbx_description
1 polymer ?
#
loop_
_entity_poly.entity_id
_entity_poly.type
_entity_poly.pdbx_seq_one_letter_code
_entity_poly.pdbx_strand_id
1 'polypeptide(L)' 'MRKFIFVATAILGTLAITPLSTSAQAQQSPQNQWCSKFKGHTNCRYSTEEQCRASRSGRGGTCFARQASQ' A
#
# COMPACT_ATOMS: atom_id res chain seq x y z
N MET A 1 39.12 -2.02 -39.57
CA MET A 1 38.79 -3.24 -38.80
C MET A 1 39.60 -3.27 -37.51
N ARG A 2 39.00 -2.90 -36.37
CA ARG A 2 38.90 -3.72 -35.14
C ARG A 2 38.18 -2.90 -34.05
N LYS A 3 37.12 -3.49 -33.50
CA LYS A 3 36.23 -2.93 -32.46
C LYS A 3 36.85 -3.17 -31.08
N PHE A 4 36.78 -2.20 -30.18
CA PHE A 4 36.78 -2.44 -28.73
C PHE A 4 35.78 -1.52 -28.05
N ILE A 5 35.08 -2.08 -27.06
CA ILE A 5 33.70 -1.78 -26.67
C ILE A 5 33.64 -0.68 -25.59
N PHE A 6 32.63 0.18 -25.73
CA PHE A 6 32.23 1.26 -24.84
C PHE A 6 31.83 0.78 -23.43
N VAL A 7 32.19 1.54 -22.39
CA VAL A 7 31.37 1.64 -21.16
C VAL A 7 31.33 3.10 -20.72
N ALA A 8 30.11 3.59 -20.55
CA ALA A 8 29.72 4.99 -20.62
C ALA A 8 29.44 5.60 -19.23
N THR A 9 29.85 6.87 -19.09
CA THR A 9 29.19 8.04 -18.46
C THR A 9 27.98 7.85 -17.54
N ALA A 10 27.63 8.72 -16.58
CA ALA A 10 28.20 9.88 -15.90
C ALA A 10 27.04 10.51 -15.07
N ILE A 11 27.37 11.25 -13.99
CA ILE A 11 26.71 12.47 -13.49
C ILE A 11 25.35 12.39 -12.72
N LEU A 12 25.47 12.76 -11.42
CA LEU A 12 24.73 13.72 -10.58
C LEU A 12 23.21 13.97 -10.74
N GLY A 13 22.50 14.12 -9.60
CA GLY A 13 21.20 14.81 -9.53
C GLY A 13 20.67 15.05 -8.10
N THR A 14 20.44 16.32 -7.75
CA THR A 14 19.93 16.87 -6.47
C THR A 14 18.47 16.52 -6.18
N LEU A 15 18.15 16.17 -4.93
CA LEU A 15 16.80 15.82 -4.44
C LEU A 15 16.02 17.07 -4.00
N ALA A 16 14.88 17.34 -4.63
CA ALA A 16 13.86 18.29 -4.16
C ALA A 16 12.81 17.56 -3.32
N ILE A 17 12.44 18.11 -2.15
CA ILE A 17 11.46 17.52 -1.22
C ILE A 17 10.21 18.41 -1.20
N THR A 18 9.04 17.86 -1.56
CA THR A 18 7.73 18.53 -1.39
C THR A 18 6.81 17.74 -0.45
N PRO A 19 5.92 18.41 0.31
CA PRO A 19 5.38 17.90 1.58
C PRO A 19 4.18 16.94 1.44
N LEU A 20 4.01 16.12 2.48
CA LEU A 20 3.00 15.05 2.60
C LEU A 20 1.60 15.59 2.94
N SER A 21 0.63 15.36 2.06
CA SER A 21 -0.80 15.52 2.38
C SER A 21 -1.31 14.24 3.05
N THR A 22 -1.53 14.30 4.37
CA THR A 22 -2.19 13.22 5.13
C THR A 22 -3.69 13.49 5.21
N SER A 23 -4.51 12.73 4.48
CA SER A 23 -5.95 12.63 4.74
C SER A 23 -6.30 11.21 5.20
N ALA A 24 -6.50 11.07 6.51
CA ALA A 24 -7.08 9.86 7.12
C ALA A 24 -8.61 9.82 6.91
N GLN A 25 -9.06 10.07 5.68
CA GLN A 25 -10.36 9.58 5.26
C GLN A 25 -10.10 8.12 4.90
N ALA A 26 -10.72 7.18 5.62
CA ALA A 26 -10.83 5.81 5.13
C ALA A 26 -11.76 5.84 3.92
N GLN A 27 -11.24 6.41 2.83
CA GLN A 27 -11.85 6.56 1.53
C GLN A 27 -12.51 5.21 1.25
N GLN A 28 -13.83 5.20 1.11
CA GLN A 28 -14.55 4.09 0.47
C GLN A 28 -14.13 4.07 -1.00
N SER A 29 -12.83 3.91 -1.22
CA SER A 29 -12.25 3.66 -2.52
C SER A 29 -12.77 2.29 -2.93
N PRO A 30 -13.21 2.11 -4.18
CA PRO A 30 -13.61 0.82 -4.72
C PRO A 30 -12.56 -0.27 -4.49
N GLN A 31 -11.31 0.13 -4.23
CA GLN A 31 -10.17 -0.70 -3.96
C GLN A 31 -10.00 -1.11 -2.48
N ASN A 32 -10.78 -0.62 -1.52
CA ASN A 32 -10.62 -0.94 -0.09
C ASN A 32 -11.81 -1.74 0.46
N GLN A 33 -12.06 -2.88 -0.18
CA GLN A 33 -13.22 -3.74 0.06
C GLN A 33 -13.05 -4.66 1.28
N TRP A 34 -11.87 -4.73 1.90
CA TRP A 34 -11.62 -5.61 3.03
C TRP A 34 -11.26 -4.85 4.31
N CYS A 35 -11.86 -5.30 5.40
CA CYS A 35 -11.72 -4.76 6.73
C CYS A 35 -11.16 -5.79 7.69
N SER A 36 -10.33 -5.33 8.62
CA SER A 36 -9.85 -6.13 9.75
C SER A 36 -10.40 -5.57 11.05
N LYS A 37 -10.85 -6.43 11.97
CA LYS A 37 -11.28 -6.05 13.32
C LYS A 37 -10.41 -6.72 14.37
N PHE A 38 -9.91 -5.93 15.30
CA PHE A 38 -9.08 -6.42 16.39
C PHE A 38 -9.12 -5.48 17.59
N LYS A 39 -9.31 -6.05 18.80
CA LYS A 39 -9.41 -5.30 20.05
C LYS A 39 -10.36 -4.09 19.94
N GLY A 40 -11.52 -4.30 19.29
CA GLY A 40 -12.52 -3.24 19.09
C GLY A 40 -12.21 -2.25 17.95
N HIS A 41 -11.00 -2.24 17.38
CA HIS A 41 -10.65 -1.35 16.26
C HIS A 41 -10.88 -2.02 14.91
N THR A 42 -11.55 -1.29 14.01
CA THR A 42 -11.79 -1.72 12.62
C THR A 42 -10.92 -0.92 11.66
N ASN A 43 -10.16 -1.60 10.80
CA ASN A 43 -9.31 -0.99 9.78
C ASN A 43 -9.70 -1.51 8.39
N CYS A 44 -10.20 -0.63 7.53
CA CYS A 44 -10.75 -0.96 6.22
C CYS A 44 -9.95 -0.31 5.09
N ARG A 45 -8.76 -0.85 4.85
CA ARG A 45 -7.76 -0.30 3.93
C ARG A 45 -7.19 -1.36 2.98
N TYR A 46 -7.78 -2.55 2.96
CA TYR A 46 -7.26 -3.69 2.23
C TYR A 46 -8.08 -3.90 0.97
N SER A 47 -7.39 -4.24 -0.12
CA SER A 47 -8.03 -4.53 -1.40
C SER A 47 -8.49 -5.97 -1.49
N THR A 48 -7.79 -6.89 -0.84
CA THR A 48 -8.11 -8.31 -0.86
C THR A 48 -8.15 -8.93 0.53
N GLU A 49 -8.76 -10.10 0.64
CA GLU A 49 -8.81 -10.87 1.89
C GLU A 49 -7.41 -11.27 2.34
N GLU A 50 -6.55 -11.68 1.41
CA GLU A 50 -5.19 -12.14 1.69
C GLU A 50 -4.37 -11.01 2.30
N GLN A 51 -4.50 -9.79 1.78
CA GLN A 51 -3.86 -8.61 2.34
C GLN A 51 -4.34 -8.33 3.77
N CYS A 52 -5.66 -8.46 4.00
CA CYS A 52 -6.22 -8.34 5.34
C CYS A 52 -5.66 -9.42 6.28
N ARG A 53 -5.68 -10.69 5.86
CA ARG A 53 -5.20 -11.82 6.67
C ARG A 53 -3.70 -11.73 6.95
N ALA A 54 -2.90 -11.34 5.96
CA ALA A 54 -1.48 -11.08 6.12
C ALA A 54 -1.23 -9.99 7.17
N SER A 55 -2.01 -8.90 7.14
CA SER A 55 -1.91 -7.83 8.16
C SER A 55 -2.29 -8.29 9.57
N ARG A 56 -3.12 -9.33 9.68
CA ARG A 56 -3.56 -9.94 10.95
C ARG A 56 -2.70 -11.11 11.40
N SER A 57 -1.83 -11.63 10.55
CA SER A 57 -0.96 -12.77 10.86
C SER A 57 -0.17 -12.50 12.14
N GLY A 58 -0.24 -13.41 13.10
CA GLY A 58 0.41 -13.28 14.42
C GLY A 58 -0.23 -12.28 15.39
N ARG A 59 -1.22 -11.48 14.97
CA ARG A 59 -1.85 -10.47 15.83
C ARG A 59 -3.25 -10.88 16.31
N GLY A 60 -3.85 -11.96 15.81
CA GLY A 60 -5.25 -12.40 16.11
C GLY A 60 -6.32 -11.53 15.43
N GLY A 61 -7.62 -11.72 15.68
CA GLY A 61 -8.70 -10.90 15.08
C GLY A 61 -9.30 -11.46 13.78
N THR A 62 -10.25 -10.73 13.18
CA THR A 62 -11.03 -11.20 12.03
C THR A 62 -10.90 -10.29 10.81
N CYS A 63 -11.00 -10.88 9.62
CA CYS A 63 -11.11 -10.19 8.34
C CYS A 63 -12.51 -10.40 7.77
N PHE A 64 -13.09 -9.36 7.20
CA PHE A 64 -14.41 -9.40 6.59
C PHE A 64 -14.49 -8.41 5.43
N ALA A 65 -15.30 -8.76 4.43
CA ALA A 65 -15.62 -7.85 3.33
C ALA A 65 -16.44 -6.68 3.87
N ARG A 66 -16.07 -5.47 3.46
CA ARG A 66 -16.88 -4.28 3.63
C ARG A 66 -18.14 -4.47 2.79
N GLN A 67 -19.29 -4.59 3.45
CA GLN A 67 -20.56 -4.54 2.74
C GLN A 67 -20.61 -3.20 2.01
N ALA A 68 -20.74 -3.24 0.68
CA ALA A 68 -21.08 -2.05 -0.08
C ALA A 68 -22.44 -1.60 0.48
N SER A 69 -22.47 -0.47 1.17
CA SER A 69 -23.72 0.21 1.50
C SER A 69 -24.39 0.54 0.17
N GLN A 70 -25.37 -0.26 -0.23
CA GLN A 70 -26.28 0.04 -1.33
C GLN A 70 -27.21 1.18 -0.91
#